data_AF-A0A844X4C0-F1
#
_entry.id   AF-A0A844X4C0-F1
#
_cell.length_a   1.000
_cell.length_b   1.000
_cell.length_c   1.000
_cell.angle_alpha   90.00
_cell.angle_beta   90.00
_cell.angle_gamma   90.00
#
_symmetry.space_group_name_H-M   'P 1'
#
loop_
_entity.id
_entity.type
_entity.pdbx_description
1 polymer ?
#
loop_
_entity_poly.entity_id
_entity_poly.type
_entity_poly.pdbx_seq_one_letter_code
_entity_poly.pdbx_strand_id
1 'polypeptide(L)'
;MKKKRNKKYNPTLKYQQISRIVAKDYMILDITAIDVFVYYKGSEIKPKSFEARMLNEVRYKWQIMAGVICRDQLKREYLKTDTFITANEYFTSELSDYLVEFQADLWETANPLHRLTQFWLATPNETEITEQVVMKMINSKKGFNNFMTGYEYQQSKATF
;
A
#
# COMPACT_ATOMS: atom_id res chain seq x y z
N MET A 1 -30.79 42.62 -16.71
CA MET A 1 -30.16 41.62 -15.81
C MET A 1 -29.79 40.37 -16.61
N LYS A 2 -28.51 39.99 -16.71
CA LYS A 2 -28.11 38.72 -17.33
C LYS A 2 -28.50 37.57 -16.40
N LYS A 3 -29.35 36.66 -16.88
CA LYS A 3 -29.79 35.46 -16.14
C LYS A 3 -28.56 34.60 -15.83
N LYS A 4 -28.27 34.35 -14.54
CA LYS A 4 -27.14 33.53 -14.11
C LYS A 4 -27.35 32.11 -14.66
N ARG A 5 -26.50 31.68 -15.61
CA ARG A 5 -26.61 30.35 -16.23
C ARG A 5 -26.22 29.30 -15.18
N ASN A 6 -27.18 28.50 -14.72
CA ASN A 6 -26.88 27.38 -13.84
C ASN A 6 -26.03 26.36 -14.60
N LYS A 7 -24.90 25.96 -14.00
CA LYS A 7 -24.01 24.93 -14.56
C LYS A 7 -24.81 23.64 -14.73
N LYS A 8 -24.83 23.06 -15.93
CA LYS A 8 -25.50 21.79 -16.21
C LYS A 8 -24.92 20.71 -15.28
N TYR A 9 -25.81 19.96 -14.62
CA TYR A 9 -25.41 18.83 -13.78
C TYR A 9 -24.56 17.85 -14.58
N ASN A 10 -23.39 17.49 -14.04
CA ASN A 10 -22.51 16.47 -14.60
C ASN A 10 -22.30 15.38 -13.54
N PRO A 11 -22.91 14.20 -13.70
CA PRO A 11 -22.84 13.12 -12.72
C PRO A 11 -21.41 12.59 -12.53
N THR A 12 -20.60 12.54 -13.59
CA THR A 12 -19.21 12.07 -13.53
C THR A 12 -18.35 13.00 -12.70
N LEU A 13 -18.47 14.32 -12.91
CA LEU A 13 -17.73 15.31 -12.11
C LEU A 13 -18.15 15.24 -10.63
N LYS A 14 -19.46 15.08 -10.35
CA LYS A 14 -19.93 14.93 -8.98
C LYS A 14 -19.40 13.65 -8.33
N TYR A 15 -19.37 12.54 -9.06
CA TYR A 15 -18.80 11.29 -8.60
C TYR A 15 -17.32 11.45 -8.22
N GLN A 16 -16.50 12.01 -9.12
CA GLN A 16 -15.07 12.26 -8.84
C GLN A 16 -14.85 13.15 -7.62
N GLN A 17 -15.68 14.18 -7.43
CA GLN A 17 -15.59 15.06 -6.26
C GLN A 17 -15.89 14.31 -4.96
N ILE A 18 -16.95 13.49 -4.93
CA ILE A 18 -17.29 12.68 -3.75
C ILE A 18 -16.19 11.65 -3.49
N SER A 19 -15.72 10.97 -4.53
CA SER A 19 -14.63 10.00 -4.47
C SER A 19 -13.36 10.57 -3.85
N ARG A 20 -12.99 11.82 -4.17
CA ARG A 20 -11.81 12.50 -3.56
C ARG A 20 -11.97 12.86 -2.09
N ILE A 21 -13.20 13.05 -1.62
CA ILE A 21 -13.46 13.30 -0.19
C ILE A 21 -13.41 11.97 0.56
N VAL A 22 -14.09 10.95 0.05
CA VAL A 22 -14.26 9.67 0.73
C VAL A 22 -12.98 8.84 0.72
N ALA A 23 -12.19 8.88 -0.36
CA ALA A 23 -10.99 8.04 -0.50
C ALA A 23 -9.89 8.34 0.52
N LYS A 24 -9.91 9.50 1.20
CA LYS A 24 -8.95 9.86 2.25
C LYS A 24 -8.99 8.94 3.48
N ASP A 25 -10.11 8.24 3.68
CA ASP A 25 -10.27 7.27 4.76
C ASP A 25 -9.83 5.85 4.35
N TYR A 26 -9.35 5.67 3.11
CA TYR A 26 -8.96 4.38 2.57
C TYR A 26 -7.44 4.19 2.56
N MET A 27 -7.03 2.96 2.81
CA MET A 27 -5.65 2.50 2.64
C MET A 27 -5.66 1.19 1.86
N ILE A 28 -4.65 1.00 1.02
CA ILE A 28 -4.42 -0.24 0.29
C ILE A 28 -3.07 -0.77 0.72
N LEU A 29 -3.04 -2.00 1.21
CA LEU A 29 -1.83 -2.72 1.56
C LEU A 29 -1.64 -3.86 0.57
N ASP A 30 -0.59 -3.81 -0.22
CA ASP A 30 -0.09 -4.97 -0.96
C ASP A 30 1.06 -5.57 -0.17
N ILE A 31 0.96 -6.87 0.11
CA ILE A 31 2.13 -7.64 0.54
C ILE A 31 2.44 -8.62 -0.58
N THR A 32 3.62 -8.44 -1.18
CA THR A 32 4.02 -9.18 -2.37
C THR A 32 4.02 -10.68 -2.09
N ALA A 33 3.46 -11.45 -3.03
CA ALA A 33 3.25 -12.89 -2.94
C ALA A 33 2.30 -13.37 -1.82
N ILE A 34 1.55 -12.46 -1.17
CA ILE A 34 0.45 -12.81 -0.27
C ILE A 34 -0.89 -12.40 -0.89
N ASP A 35 -1.24 -11.11 -0.82
CA ASP A 35 -2.51 -10.56 -1.33
C ASP A 35 -2.53 -9.03 -1.23
N VAL A 36 -3.56 -8.42 -1.80
CA VAL A 36 -3.90 -7.00 -1.67
C VAL A 36 -5.09 -6.82 -0.73
N PHE A 37 -4.93 -5.99 0.28
CA PHE A 37 -5.92 -5.73 1.32
C PHE A 37 -6.37 -4.26 1.28
N VAL A 38 -7.67 -4.04 1.40
CA VAL A 38 -8.25 -2.69 1.44
C VAL A 38 -8.79 -2.40 2.82
N TYR A 39 -8.48 -1.23 3.34
CA TYR A 39 -8.91 -0.77 4.65
C TYR A 39 -9.71 0.52 4.52
N TYR A 40 -10.73 0.67 5.35
CA TYR A 40 -11.50 1.89 5.52
C TYR A 40 -11.57 2.22 7.02
N LYS A 41 -11.09 3.40 7.41
CA LYS A 41 -11.03 3.85 8.81
C LYS A 41 -10.37 2.82 9.75
N GLY A 42 -9.30 2.18 9.28
CA GLY A 42 -8.52 1.21 10.04
C GLY A 42 -9.08 -0.21 10.09
N SER A 43 -10.27 -0.45 9.51
CA SER A 43 -10.86 -1.79 9.38
C SER A 43 -10.71 -2.31 7.97
N GLU A 44 -10.29 -3.57 7.84
CA GLU A 44 -10.27 -4.23 6.53
C GLU A 44 -11.70 -4.39 6.00
N ILE A 45 -11.85 -4.16 4.71
CA ILE A 45 -13.10 -4.33 3.99
C ILE A 45 -12.87 -5.10 2.70
N LYS A 46 -13.94 -5.72 2.20
CA LYS A 46 -14.01 -6.14 0.80
C LYS A 46 -14.69 -5.01 0.01
N PRO A 47 -14.01 -4.36 -0.96
CA PRO A 47 -14.62 -3.28 -1.73
C PRO A 47 -15.94 -3.74 -2.38
N LYS A 48 -16.99 -2.93 -2.25
CA LYS A 48 -18.25 -3.14 -2.97
C LYS A 48 -18.26 -2.27 -4.23
N SER A 49 -19.41 -2.17 -4.90
CA SER A 49 -19.53 -1.48 -6.18
C SER A 49 -19.03 -0.02 -6.14
N PHE A 50 -19.34 0.74 -5.09
CA PHE A 50 -18.89 2.13 -4.99
C PHE A 50 -17.38 2.22 -4.74
N GLU A 51 -16.85 1.46 -3.77
CA GLU A 51 -15.44 1.48 -3.38
C GLU A 51 -14.55 0.95 -4.49
N ALA A 52 -14.93 -0.17 -5.11
CA ALA A 52 -14.21 -0.75 -6.23
C ALA A 52 -14.13 0.25 -7.40
N ARG A 53 -15.24 0.91 -7.72
CA ARG A 53 -15.26 1.94 -8.76
C ARG A 53 -14.40 3.15 -8.37
N MET A 54 -14.47 3.57 -7.11
CA MET A 54 -13.74 4.73 -6.61
C MET A 54 -12.24 4.50 -6.70
N LEU A 55 -11.76 3.35 -6.23
CA LEU A 55 -10.34 3.01 -6.22
C LEU A 55 -9.78 2.76 -7.64
N ASN A 56 -10.59 2.22 -8.56
CA ASN A 56 -10.11 1.85 -9.90
C ASN A 56 -10.35 2.92 -10.99
N GLU A 57 -11.38 3.77 -10.88
CA GLU A 57 -11.75 4.72 -11.94
C GLU A 57 -11.44 6.19 -11.62
N VAL A 58 -10.92 6.47 -10.43
CA VAL A 58 -10.51 7.82 -10.04
C VAL A 58 -9.01 7.85 -9.78
N ARG A 59 -8.35 8.87 -10.32
CA ARG A 59 -6.94 9.11 -10.08
C ARG A 59 -6.75 9.93 -8.81
N TYR A 60 -5.74 9.59 -8.03
CA TYR A 60 -5.39 10.26 -6.79
C TYR A 60 -3.91 10.55 -6.74
N LYS A 61 -3.53 11.61 -6.04
CA LYS A 61 -2.18 11.73 -5.51
C LYS A 61 -2.09 10.79 -4.31
N TRP A 62 -1.08 9.92 -4.30
CA TRP A 62 -0.94 8.88 -3.29
C TRP A 62 0.22 9.20 -2.37
N GLN A 63 -0.01 9.12 -1.07
CA GLN A 63 1.04 8.91 -0.11
C GLN A 63 1.31 7.40 0.00
N ILE A 64 2.58 7.02 -0.11
CA ILE A 64 2.99 5.61 -0.17
C ILE A 64 4.11 5.38 0.83
N MET A 65 3.98 4.35 1.66
CA MET A 65 5.09 3.73 2.38
C MET A 65 5.35 2.38 1.73
N ALA A 66 6.52 2.22 1.13
CA ALA A 66 6.96 0.96 0.55
C ALA A 66 8.14 0.41 1.34
N GLY A 67 8.32 -0.90 1.32
CA GLY A 67 9.30 -1.52 2.19
C GLY A 67 9.57 -2.99 1.94
N VAL A 68 10.54 -3.48 2.70
CA VAL A 68 10.90 -4.89 2.80
C VAL A 68 10.57 -5.37 4.20
N ILE A 69 9.76 -6.42 4.27
CA ILE A 69 9.48 -7.16 5.50
C ILE A 69 10.72 -7.98 5.82
N CYS A 70 11.27 -7.79 7.03
CA CYS A 70 12.51 -8.43 7.43
C CYS A 70 12.40 -9.13 8.79
N ARG A 71 13.23 -10.16 8.98
CA ARG A 71 13.45 -10.82 10.27
C ARG A 71 14.92 -11.12 10.48
N ASP A 72 15.47 -10.73 11.63
CA ASP A 72 16.88 -10.95 11.96
C ASP A 72 17.16 -12.37 12.50
N GLN A 73 18.42 -12.68 12.79
CA GLN A 73 18.85 -13.98 13.33
C GLN A 73 18.31 -14.27 14.73
N LEU A 74 17.91 -13.23 15.48
CA LEU A 74 17.29 -13.31 16.79
C LEU A 74 15.76 -13.37 16.71
N LYS A 75 15.21 -13.58 15.50
CA LYS A 75 13.77 -13.61 15.21
C LYS A 75 13.05 -12.28 15.44
N ARG A 76 13.77 -11.16 15.50
CA ARG A 76 13.17 -9.82 15.61
C ARG A 76 12.64 -9.39 14.25
N GLU A 77 11.38 -9.02 14.23
CA GLU A 77 10.66 -8.53 13.06
C GLU A 77 10.86 -7.02 12.94
N TYR A 78 11.15 -6.55 11.74
CA TYR A 78 11.31 -5.12 11.45
C TYR A 78 11.01 -4.84 9.98
N LEU A 79 10.82 -3.56 9.65
CA LEU A 79 10.63 -3.10 8.28
C LEU A 79 11.81 -2.23 7.85
N LYS A 80 12.27 -2.42 6.61
CA LYS A 80 13.12 -1.45 5.93
C LYS A 80 12.21 -0.65 5.00
N THR A 81 11.95 0.60 5.32
CA THR A 81 10.90 1.41 4.68
C THR A 81 11.45 2.70 4.09
N ASP A 82 10.70 3.24 3.15
CA ASP A 82 10.79 4.64 2.73
C ASP A 82 9.38 5.13 2.35
N THR A 83 9.14 6.44 2.48
CA THR A 83 7.83 7.06 2.33
C THR A 83 7.90 8.28 1.44
N PHE A 84 6.97 8.39 0.51
CA PHE A 84 6.90 9.53 -0.40
C PHE A 84 5.47 9.79 -0.84
N ILE A 85 5.27 10.90 -1.55
CA ILE A 85 4.01 11.24 -2.20
C ILE A 85 4.24 11.26 -3.71
N THR A 86 3.36 10.63 -4.48
CA THR A 86 3.47 10.58 -5.93
C THR A 86 3.50 11.98 -6.55
N ALA A 87 4.31 12.17 -7.60
CA ALA A 87 4.38 13.44 -8.30
C ALA A 87 3.06 13.78 -9.03
N ASN A 88 2.41 12.77 -9.61
CA ASN A 88 1.18 12.87 -10.37
C ASN A 88 0.03 12.06 -9.73
N GLU A 89 -1.18 12.20 -10.29
CA GLU A 89 -2.32 11.38 -9.91
C GLU A 89 -2.31 10.03 -10.68
N TYR A 90 -2.44 8.92 -9.94
CA TYR A 90 -2.45 7.56 -10.48
C TYR A 90 -3.74 6.83 -10.12
N PHE A 91 -4.17 5.90 -10.97
CA PHE A 91 -5.15 4.88 -10.58
C PHE A 91 -4.52 3.88 -9.61
N THR A 92 -5.33 3.23 -8.77
CA THR A 92 -4.83 2.16 -7.89
C THR A 92 -4.12 1.05 -8.68
N SER A 93 -4.67 0.67 -9.84
CA SER A 93 -4.11 -0.37 -10.70
C SER A 93 -2.75 -0.01 -11.32
N GLU A 94 -2.39 1.26 -11.37
CA GLU A 94 -1.11 1.74 -11.91
C GLU A 94 0.00 1.73 -10.84
N LEU A 95 -0.34 1.56 -9.56
CA LEU A 95 0.62 1.69 -8.46
C LEU A 95 1.68 0.60 -8.48
N SER A 96 1.30 -0.66 -8.72
CA SER A 96 2.29 -1.75 -8.73
C SER A 96 3.36 -1.51 -9.79
N ASP A 97 2.97 -1.13 -11.02
CA ASP A 97 3.90 -0.81 -12.10
C ASP A 97 4.75 0.42 -11.78
N TYR A 98 4.14 1.46 -11.20
CA TYR A 98 4.85 2.67 -10.77
C TYR A 98 5.92 2.39 -9.69
N LEU A 99 5.70 1.37 -8.85
CA LEU A 99 6.56 1.04 -7.71
C LEU A 99 7.66 0.03 -8.03
N VAL A 100 7.67 -0.62 -9.20
CA VAL A 100 8.57 -1.75 -9.49
C VAL A 100 10.04 -1.39 -9.27
N GLU A 101 10.53 -0.34 -9.91
CA GLU A 101 11.94 0.06 -9.82
C GLU A 101 12.29 0.48 -8.38
N PHE A 102 11.42 1.29 -7.76
CA PHE A 102 11.60 1.75 -6.38
C PHE A 102 11.69 0.57 -5.39
N GLN A 103 10.82 -0.42 -5.53
CA GLN A 103 10.82 -1.59 -4.65
C GLN A 103 12.05 -2.46 -4.88
N ALA A 104 12.52 -2.60 -6.13
CA ALA A 104 13.75 -3.32 -6.45
C ALA A 104 14.98 -2.66 -5.80
N ASP A 105 15.09 -1.32 -5.88
CA ASP A 105 16.16 -0.58 -5.21
C ASP A 105 16.09 -0.75 -3.70
N LEU A 106 14.89 -0.61 -3.11
CA LEU A 106 14.70 -0.75 -1.67
C LEU A 106 15.02 -2.16 -1.17
N TRP A 107 14.69 -3.18 -1.97
CA TRP A 107 15.06 -4.58 -1.72
C TRP A 107 16.57 -4.72 -1.57
N GLU A 108 17.35 -4.10 -2.46
CA GLU A 108 18.81 -4.19 -2.40
C GLU A 108 19.42 -3.51 -1.17
N THR A 109 18.75 -2.49 -0.60
CA THR A 109 19.20 -1.87 0.65
C THR A 109 18.95 -2.71 1.91
N ALA A 110 18.06 -3.69 1.86
CA ALA A 110 17.77 -4.57 2.99
C ALA A 110 18.85 -5.65 3.13
N ASN A 111 19.14 -6.11 4.35
CA ASN A 111 20.11 -7.20 4.54
C ASN A 111 19.62 -8.48 3.85
N PRO A 112 20.37 -9.05 2.87
CA PRO A 112 19.97 -10.24 2.11
C PRO A 112 19.56 -11.44 2.95
N LEU A 113 20.17 -11.63 4.13
CA LEU A 113 19.86 -12.74 5.02
C LEU A 113 18.59 -12.53 5.84
N HIS A 114 18.04 -11.31 5.87
CA HIS A 114 16.87 -10.95 6.67
C HIS A 114 15.60 -10.76 5.83
N ARG A 115 15.70 -10.60 4.51
CA ARG A 115 14.57 -10.28 3.63
C ARG A 115 13.55 -11.43 3.62
N LEU A 116 12.26 -11.11 3.72
CA LEU A 116 11.14 -12.05 3.60
C LEU A 116 10.36 -11.79 2.31
N THR A 117 9.81 -10.59 2.17
CA THR A 117 9.06 -10.14 0.98
C THR A 117 8.98 -8.61 0.97
N GLN A 118 8.49 -8.04 -0.13
CA GLN A 118 8.21 -6.62 -0.27
C GLN A 118 6.76 -6.30 0.11
N PHE A 119 6.50 -5.04 0.40
CA PHE A 119 5.15 -4.53 0.58
C PHE A 119 5.06 -3.06 0.13
N TRP A 120 3.83 -2.58 -0.06
CA TRP A 120 3.54 -1.15 -0.07
C TRP A 120 2.18 -0.87 0.55
N LEU A 121 2.08 0.25 1.28
CA LEU A 121 0.84 0.83 1.76
C LEU A 121 0.61 2.15 1.04
N ALA A 122 -0.53 2.32 0.38
CA ALA A 122 -0.91 3.55 -0.30
C ALA A 122 -2.20 4.13 0.27
N THR A 123 -2.26 5.46 0.41
CA THR A 123 -3.48 6.20 0.76
C THR A 123 -3.58 7.50 -0.03
N PRO A 124 -4.79 7.93 -0.44
CA PRO A 124 -5.04 9.28 -0.96
C PRO A 124 -5.04 10.36 0.12
N ASN A 125 -4.89 9.96 1.39
CA ASN A 125 -4.68 10.89 2.48
C ASN A 125 -3.28 11.50 2.41
N GLU A 126 -3.16 12.75 2.85
CA GLU A 126 -1.88 13.47 2.97
C GLU A 126 -1.29 13.34 4.39
N THR A 127 -1.97 12.59 5.27
CA THR A 127 -1.53 12.32 6.64
C THR A 127 -0.46 11.24 6.65
N GLU A 128 0.64 11.54 7.34
CA GLU A 128 1.78 10.66 7.46
C GLU A 128 1.43 9.22 7.86
N ILE A 129 1.85 8.27 7.01
CA ILE A 129 1.80 6.84 7.31
C ILE A 129 2.91 6.54 8.31
N THR A 130 2.58 6.02 9.48
CA THR A 130 3.58 5.60 10.47
C THR A 130 3.94 4.12 10.31
N GLU A 131 5.22 3.80 10.52
CA GLU A 131 5.69 2.42 10.43
C GLU A 131 4.98 1.48 11.42
N GLN A 132 4.59 2.00 12.59
CA GLN A 132 3.84 1.24 13.59
C GLN A 132 2.48 0.77 13.08
N VAL A 133 1.75 1.61 12.34
CA VAL A 133 0.46 1.25 11.74
C VAL A 133 0.67 0.16 10.69
N VAL A 134 1.66 0.33 9.82
CA VAL A 134 1.99 -0.64 8.77
C VAL A 134 2.41 -1.98 9.36
N MET A 135 3.31 -1.99 10.36
CA MET A 135 3.70 -3.21 11.07
C MET A 135 2.50 -3.94 11.67
N LYS A 136 1.56 -3.22 12.30
CA LYS A 136 0.35 -3.83 12.85
C LYS A 136 -0.51 -4.48 11.75
N MET A 137 -0.65 -3.82 10.61
CA MET A 137 -1.43 -4.34 9.48
C MET A 137 -0.76 -5.59 8.88
N ILE A 138 0.55 -5.56 8.63
CA ILE A 138 1.33 -6.71 8.15
C ILE A 138 1.23 -7.89 9.12
N ASN A 139 1.35 -7.63 10.43
CA ASN A 139 1.20 -8.67 11.45
C ASN A 139 -0.19 -9.30 11.44
N SER A 140 -1.25 -8.51 11.26
CA SER A 140 -2.62 -9.04 11.15
C SER A 140 -2.80 -10.02 9.97
N LYS A 141 -1.92 -9.92 8.97
CA LYS A 141 -1.87 -10.77 7.76
C LYS A 141 -0.82 -11.86 7.83
N LYS A 142 -0.20 -12.04 9.00
CA LYS A 142 0.91 -12.99 9.21
C LYS A 142 2.06 -12.76 8.22
N GLY A 143 2.27 -11.52 7.74
CA GLY A 143 3.24 -11.22 6.68
C GLY A 143 4.66 -11.69 6.99
N PHE A 144 5.07 -11.69 8.27
CA PHE A 144 6.37 -12.19 8.71
C PHE A 144 6.51 -13.72 8.74
N ASN A 145 5.40 -14.46 8.70
CA ASN A 145 5.36 -15.91 8.93
C ASN A 145 5.07 -16.73 7.67
N ASN A 146 4.86 -16.08 6.52
CA ASN A 146 4.59 -16.77 5.26
C ASN A 146 5.86 -17.23 4.54
N PHE A 147 7.03 -16.66 4.89
CA PHE A 147 8.29 -16.92 4.20
C PHE A 147 9.41 -17.24 5.19
N MET A 148 10.43 -17.95 4.69
CA MET A 148 11.70 -18.12 5.39
C MET A 148 12.69 -17.07 4.90
N THR A 149 13.49 -16.53 5.81
CA THR A 149 14.62 -15.69 5.41
C THR A 149 15.73 -16.53 4.79
N GLY A 150 16.67 -15.87 4.08
CA GLY A 150 17.87 -16.53 3.58
C GLY A 150 18.69 -17.21 4.69
N TYR A 151 18.76 -16.59 5.87
CA TYR A 151 19.42 -17.18 7.04
C TYR A 151 18.75 -18.47 7.53
N GLU A 152 17.43 -18.46 7.66
CA GLU A 152 16.66 -19.63 8.13
C GLU A 152 16.75 -20.78 7.14
N TYR A 153 16.74 -20.47 5.85
CA TYR A 153 16.92 -21.46 4.80
C TYR A 153 18.30 -22.12 4.88
N GLN A 154 19.36 -21.34 5.11
CA GLN A 154 20.71 -21.88 5.29
C GLN A 154 20.83 -22.78 6.51
N GLN A 155 20.25 -22.39 7.66
CA GLN A 155 20.23 -23.24 8.86
C GLN A 155 19.51 -24.57 8.62
N SER A 156 18.37 -24.54 7.91
CA SER A 156 17.60 -25.76 7.62
C SER A 156 18.39 -26.79 6.80
N LYS A 157 19.30 -26.33 5.93
CA LYS A 157 20.17 -27.19 5.13
C LYS A 157 21.35 -27.78 5.89
N ALA A 158 21.84 -27.09 6.92
CA ALA A 158 23.01 -27.53 7.69
C ALA A 158 22.68 -28.63 8.71
N THR A 159 21.41 -29.03 8.85
CA THR A 159 20.95 -30.02 9.84
C THR A 159 20.78 -31.43 9.24
N PHE A 160 21.21 -31.64 7.98
CA PHE A 160 21.25 -32.92 7.27
C PHE A 160 22.67 -33.22 6.80
#